data_AF-A0A838R5F1-F1
#
_entry.id   AF-A0A838R5F1-F1
#
_cell.length_a   1.000
_cell.length_b   1.000
_cell.length_c   1.000
_cell.angle_alpha   90.00
_cell.angle_beta   90.00
_cell.angle_gamma   90.00
#
_symmetry.space_group_name_H-M   'P 1'
#
loop_
_entity.id
_entity.type
_entity.pdbx_description
1 polymer ?
#
loop_
_entity_poly.entity_id
_entity_poly.type
_entity_poly.pdbx_seq_one_letter_code
_entity_poly.pdbx_strand_id
1 'polypeptide(L)'
;MKSLRTTVLVAPLLYILALGGMAVRAGGQPPAGARMALASSAAPRSAQLTPVSAPSCPLSLDQQVKSVRAFAEMMPVFRHPRCTNCHGGVNPFVEPEIGGHRAGAMEPPPPINTEQCQDCHDQLPGWDIPGTPLFFTGKSDEEICMQVKAFAETGHGFIEHIRHDHGGIQFIAAGFKGDRALDKQSLADHDVVIAKPPGDQPGLTKLAEKWVKAMGGEFAGSLECGCVKPKIELSMASKWKGTDGAQIVTAEVKATVELTADSSGLVYTGKAPLQHGRYTAPNAGCAQVMSPSGGVLDVKEARFDIADDQRMTVSLAVEPTNSGGTMTYKCPRKGPVTIPIMPWAGEWKFVHQPDLIGRDYHFDEFDAASGTAFGGERTLVGHKEVSRTVERDGMALSTSTTFEFWSQLKAK
;
A
#
# COMPACT_ATOMS: atom_id res chain seq x y z
N MET A 1 -8.73 -63.32 3.24
CA MET A 1 -8.56 -61.86 3.45
C MET A 1 -9.90 -61.30 3.90
N LYS A 2 -9.97 -60.81 5.15
CA LYS A 2 -11.22 -60.42 5.82
C LYS A 2 -11.69 -59.04 5.33
N SER A 3 -12.93 -58.99 4.88
CA SER A 3 -13.66 -57.79 4.46
C SER A 3 -14.23 -57.09 5.71
N LEU A 4 -13.85 -55.83 5.93
CA LEU A 4 -14.42 -54.95 6.95
C LEU A 4 -15.46 -54.06 6.27
N ARG A 5 -16.74 -54.30 6.57
CA ARG A 5 -17.85 -53.40 6.26
C ARG A 5 -18.02 -52.43 7.43
N THR A 6 -17.84 -51.15 7.17
CA THR A 6 -18.13 -50.07 8.14
C THR A 6 -19.57 -49.62 7.92
N THR A 7 -20.41 -49.87 8.92
CA THR A 7 -21.80 -49.38 8.98
C THR A 7 -21.79 -47.97 9.58
N VAL A 8 -22.31 -46.97 8.87
CA VAL A 8 -22.55 -45.63 9.41
C VAL A 8 -24.02 -45.53 9.80
N LEU A 9 -24.27 -45.28 11.09
CA LEU A 9 -25.59 -44.96 11.67
C LEU A 9 -25.88 -43.47 11.43
N VAL A 10 -27.00 -43.19 10.75
CA VAL A 10 -27.57 -41.84 10.62
C VAL A 10 -28.66 -41.68 11.67
N ALA A 11 -28.52 -40.69 12.55
CA ALA A 11 -29.56 -40.28 13.50
C ALA A 11 -30.37 -39.12 12.89
N PRO A 12 -31.71 -39.07 13.05
CA PRO A 12 -32.50 -37.94 12.62
C PRO A 12 -32.53 -36.83 13.69
N LEU A 13 -32.16 -35.61 13.30
CA LEU A 13 -32.43 -34.40 14.09
C LEU A 13 -33.88 -33.97 13.87
N LEU A 14 -34.66 -33.94 14.96
CA LEU A 14 -35.96 -33.28 15.04
C LEU A 14 -35.76 -31.75 15.08
N TYR A 15 -36.40 -31.01 14.17
CA TYR A 15 -36.55 -29.56 14.24
C TYR A 15 -37.89 -29.23 14.91
N ILE A 16 -37.84 -28.49 16.03
CA ILE A 16 -39.02 -27.92 16.70
C ILE A 16 -39.24 -26.51 16.12
N LEU A 17 -40.38 -26.33 15.45
CA LEU A 17 -40.92 -25.04 15.03
C LEU A 17 -41.52 -24.31 16.24
N ALA A 18 -40.95 -23.17 16.62
CA ALA A 18 -41.56 -22.21 17.53
C ALA A 18 -42.13 -21.03 16.73
N LEU A 19 -43.46 -20.97 16.62
CA LEU A 19 -44.22 -19.84 16.07
C LEU A 19 -44.36 -18.76 17.16
N GLY A 20 -43.63 -17.66 17.03
CA GLY A 20 -43.81 -16.44 17.83
C GLY A 20 -44.57 -15.39 17.03
N GLY A 21 -45.84 -15.16 17.38
CA GLY A 21 -46.66 -14.12 16.80
C GLY A 21 -46.28 -12.72 17.31
N MET A 22 -46.11 -11.77 16.39
CA MET A 22 -46.02 -10.34 16.73
C MET A 22 -47.39 -9.68 16.60
N ALA A 23 -47.87 -9.14 17.72
CA ALA A 23 -49.07 -8.33 17.80
C ALA A 23 -48.81 -6.91 17.27
N VAL A 24 -49.64 -6.49 16.31
CA VAL A 24 -49.76 -5.11 15.86
C VAL A 24 -50.43 -4.26 16.95
N ARG A 25 -49.77 -3.19 17.42
CA ARG A 25 -50.42 -2.16 18.24
C ARG A 25 -50.65 -0.91 17.40
N ALA A 26 -51.93 -0.58 17.24
CA ALA A 26 -52.44 0.63 16.63
C ALA A 26 -52.37 1.84 17.60
N GLY A 27 -52.12 3.01 17.02
CA GLY A 27 -52.83 4.27 17.29
C GLY A 27 -52.80 4.88 18.70
N GLY A 28 -52.13 6.02 18.83
CA GLY A 28 -52.32 6.95 19.95
C GLY A 28 -51.97 8.38 19.54
N GLN A 29 -52.99 9.19 19.26
CA GLN A 29 -52.90 10.65 19.10
C GLN A 29 -52.67 11.31 20.48
N PRO A 30 -51.74 12.28 20.61
CA PRO A 30 -51.66 13.09 21.82
C PRO A 30 -52.64 14.28 21.78
N PRO A 31 -53.20 14.70 22.93
CA PRO A 31 -54.11 15.83 23.03
C PRO A 31 -53.39 17.18 22.97
N ALA A 32 -54.09 18.15 22.40
CA ALA A 32 -53.72 19.55 22.35
C ALA A 32 -53.79 20.22 23.73
N GLY A 33 -52.81 21.08 24.03
CA GLY A 33 -52.95 22.12 25.04
C GLY A 33 -51.95 22.05 26.21
N ALA A 34 -50.72 22.54 25.98
CA ALA A 34 -49.86 23.01 27.06
C ALA A 34 -49.15 24.30 26.63
N ARG A 35 -49.43 25.38 27.36
CA ARG A 35 -48.82 26.70 27.18
C ARG A 35 -47.32 26.62 27.47
N MET A 36 -46.50 26.95 26.48
CA MET A 36 -45.05 27.11 26.64
C MET A 36 -44.75 28.36 27.49
N ALA A 37 -44.15 28.15 28.65
CA ALA A 37 -43.37 29.17 29.33
C ALA A 37 -42.02 29.29 28.63
N LEU A 38 -41.67 30.49 28.16
CA LEU A 38 -40.37 30.81 27.56
C LEU A 38 -39.30 30.82 28.66
N ALA A 39 -38.67 29.66 28.88
CA ALA A 39 -37.40 29.59 29.59
C ALA A 39 -36.28 29.99 28.62
N SER A 40 -35.52 31.01 28.99
CA SER A 40 -34.36 31.51 28.26
C SER A 40 -33.34 30.37 28.13
N SER A 41 -33.26 29.79 26.94
CA SER A 41 -32.36 28.69 26.60
C SER A 41 -30.94 29.23 26.53
N ALA A 42 -30.10 28.84 27.49
CA ALA A 42 -28.66 28.98 27.34
C ALA A 42 -28.25 28.22 26.07
N ALA A 43 -27.64 28.92 25.11
CA ALA A 43 -27.20 28.34 23.86
C ALA A 43 -26.39 27.06 24.14
N PRO A 44 -26.72 25.92 23.51
CA PRO A 44 -25.93 24.72 23.68
C PRO A 44 -24.50 25.04 23.25
N ARG A 45 -23.56 24.90 24.20
CA ARG A 45 -22.13 24.85 23.88
C ARG A 45 -21.99 23.78 22.81
N SER A 46 -21.68 24.19 21.58
CA SER A 46 -21.22 23.29 20.53
C SER A 46 -20.09 22.46 21.13
N ALA A 47 -20.38 21.21 21.45
CA ALA A 47 -19.36 20.24 21.77
C ALA A 47 -18.49 20.17 20.52
N GLN A 48 -17.30 20.77 20.60
CA GLN A 48 -16.27 20.61 19.60
C GLN A 48 -15.99 19.11 19.55
N LEU A 49 -16.52 18.43 18.53
CA LEU A 49 -16.18 17.05 18.23
C LEU A 49 -14.66 17.02 18.10
N THR A 50 -13.99 16.44 19.09
CA THR A 50 -12.56 16.18 18.98
C THR A 50 -12.39 15.35 17.71
N PRO A 51 -11.57 15.78 16.74
CA PRO A 51 -11.40 15.05 15.51
C PRO A 51 -10.97 13.64 15.88
N VAL A 52 -11.87 12.68 15.67
CA VAL A 52 -11.56 11.26 15.81
C VAL A 52 -10.45 11.03 14.80
N SER A 53 -9.23 10.89 15.30
CA SER A 53 -8.05 10.68 14.48
C SER A 53 -8.34 9.43 13.67
N ALA A 54 -8.55 9.57 12.36
CA ALA A 54 -8.87 8.44 11.51
C ALA A 54 -7.86 7.31 11.80
N PRO A 55 -8.32 6.06 11.98
CA PRO A 55 -7.45 4.98 12.43
C PRO A 55 -6.20 4.90 11.56
N SER A 56 -5.04 5.10 12.18
CA SER A 56 -3.75 4.79 11.55
C SER A 56 -3.76 3.34 11.06
N CYS A 57 -3.20 3.07 9.88
CA CYS A 57 -3.08 1.72 9.35
C CYS A 57 -2.33 0.81 10.35
N PRO A 58 -2.97 -0.23 10.92
CA PRO A 58 -2.33 -1.08 11.93
C PRO A 58 -1.35 -2.09 11.35
N LEU A 59 -1.30 -2.22 10.02
CA LEU A 59 -0.35 -3.08 9.32
C LEU A 59 1.06 -2.51 9.41
N SER A 60 2.04 -3.37 9.68
CA SER A 60 3.45 -3.02 9.50
C SER A 60 3.72 -2.64 8.05
N LEU A 61 4.84 -1.95 7.78
CA LEU A 61 5.19 -1.59 6.42
C LEU A 61 5.28 -2.82 5.50
N ASP A 62 5.90 -3.89 6.01
CA ASP A 62 6.07 -5.12 5.24
C ASP A 62 4.71 -5.75 4.87
N GLN A 63 3.75 -5.73 5.80
CA GLN A 63 2.37 -6.17 5.55
C GLN A 63 1.66 -5.27 4.54
N GLN A 64 1.84 -3.94 4.61
CA GLN A 64 1.24 -3.01 3.64
C GLN A 64 1.74 -3.29 2.22
N VAL A 65 3.06 -3.41 2.03
CA VAL A 65 3.68 -3.70 0.72
C VAL A 65 3.24 -5.08 0.21
N LYS A 66 3.28 -6.13 1.06
CA LYS A 66 2.81 -7.48 0.71
C LYS A 66 1.34 -7.50 0.36
N SER A 67 0.50 -6.74 1.08
CA SER A 67 -0.93 -6.66 0.83
C SER A 67 -1.21 -6.07 -0.54
N VAL A 68 -0.64 -4.90 -0.86
CA VAL A 68 -0.83 -4.25 -2.16
C VAL A 68 -0.39 -5.18 -3.29
N ARG A 69 0.77 -5.84 -3.14
CA ARG A 69 1.26 -6.82 -4.12
C ARG A 69 0.32 -8.01 -4.28
N ALA A 70 -0.12 -8.60 -3.17
CA ALA A 70 -1.01 -9.77 -3.20
C ALA A 70 -2.36 -9.43 -3.83
N PHE A 71 -2.87 -8.21 -3.62
CA PHE A 71 -4.07 -7.73 -4.32
C PHE A 71 -3.84 -7.58 -5.82
N ALA A 72 -2.70 -7.00 -6.22
CA ALA A 72 -2.34 -6.82 -7.63
C ALA A 72 -2.34 -8.14 -8.43
N GLU A 73 -2.04 -9.28 -7.79
CA GLU A 73 -2.08 -10.60 -8.43
C GLU A 73 -3.50 -11.02 -8.87
N MET A 74 -4.56 -10.47 -8.28
CA MET A 74 -5.96 -10.71 -8.70
C MET A 74 -6.40 -9.82 -9.87
N MET A 75 -5.68 -8.73 -10.15
CA MET A 75 -6.08 -7.74 -11.14
C MET A 75 -6.19 -8.28 -12.57
N PRO A 76 -5.37 -9.24 -13.04
CA PRO A 76 -5.59 -9.87 -14.34
C PRO A 76 -6.98 -10.51 -14.47
N VAL A 77 -7.57 -11.00 -13.38
CA VAL A 77 -8.94 -11.51 -13.35
C VAL A 77 -9.93 -10.35 -13.31
N PHE A 78 -9.80 -9.42 -12.35
CA PHE A 78 -10.75 -8.31 -12.20
C PHE A 78 -10.84 -7.39 -13.42
N ARG A 79 -9.73 -7.22 -14.15
CA ARG A 79 -9.66 -6.44 -15.39
C ARG A 79 -10.05 -7.24 -16.63
N HIS A 80 -10.25 -8.55 -16.51
CA HIS A 80 -10.59 -9.39 -17.65
C HIS A 80 -11.97 -8.98 -18.21
N PRO A 81 -12.15 -8.90 -19.54
CA PRO A 81 -13.41 -8.52 -20.18
C PRO A 81 -14.66 -9.29 -19.72
N ARG A 82 -14.50 -10.49 -19.15
CA ARG A 82 -15.62 -11.24 -18.57
C ARG A 82 -16.03 -10.73 -17.19
N CYS A 83 -15.06 -10.48 -16.32
CA CYS A 83 -15.32 -9.97 -14.98
C CYS A 83 -15.81 -8.52 -15.06
N THR A 84 -15.21 -7.72 -15.95
CA THR A 84 -15.71 -6.37 -16.27
C THR A 84 -16.97 -6.38 -17.14
N ASN A 85 -17.49 -7.50 -17.63
CA ASN A 85 -18.84 -7.51 -18.23
C ASN A 85 -19.91 -7.36 -17.13
N CYS A 86 -19.70 -8.03 -15.99
CA CYS A 86 -20.62 -7.94 -14.86
C CYS A 86 -20.33 -6.72 -14.00
N HIS A 87 -19.05 -6.47 -13.71
CA HIS A 87 -18.60 -5.31 -12.94
C HIS A 87 -18.28 -4.09 -13.80
N GLY A 88 -18.67 -4.04 -15.08
CA GLY A 88 -18.28 -2.93 -15.95
C GLY A 88 -19.26 -1.79 -16.03
N GLY A 89 -20.43 -1.95 -15.43
CA GLY A 89 -21.58 -1.09 -15.70
C GLY A 89 -22.19 -1.33 -17.06
N VAL A 90 -22.27 -2.59 -17.48
CA VAL A 90 -22.99 -2.97 -18.69
C VAL A 90 -24.44 -2.56 -18.54
N ASN A 91 -24.92 -1.81 -19.52
CA ASN A 91 -26.31 -1.42 -19.62
C ASN A 91 -26.96 -2.26 -20.73
N PRO A 92 -27.76 -3.29 -20.41
CA PRO A 92 -28.35 -4.12 -21.45
C PRO A 92 -29.37 -3.41 -22.33
N PHE A 93 -29.74 -2.16 -22.03
CA PHE A 93 -30.77 -1.41 -22.76
C PHE A 93 -30.22 -0.41 -23.79
N VAL A 94 -28.91 -0.43 -24.01
CA VAL A 94 -28.27 0.40 -25.03
C VAL A 94 -27.45 -0.47 -25.97
N GLU A 95 -27.12 0.06 -27.13
CA GLU A 95 -26.34 -0.67 -28.13
C GLU A 95 -24.94 -1.04 -27.62
N PRO A 96 -24.40 -2.23 -27.98
CA PRO A 96 -23.08 -2.69 -27.54
C PRO A 96 -21.96 -1.65 -27.71
N GLU A 97 -22.02 -0.85 -28.78
CA GLU A 97 -21.02 0.15 -29.15
C GLU A 97 -20.93 1.32 -28.16
N ILE A 98 -21.99 1.58 -27.40
CA ILE A 98 -22.08 2.70 -26.44
C ILE A 98 -22.17 2.23 -24.97
N GLY A 99 -21.72 1.01 -24.69
CA GLY A 99 -21.74 0.43 -23.33
C GLY A 99 -22.85 -0.60 -23.10
N GLY A 100 -23.46 -1.06 -24.19
CA GLY A 100 -24.51 -2.07 -24.22
C GLY A 100 -24.09 -3.47 -23.80
N HIS A 101 -25.07 -4.33 -23.55
CA HIS A 101 -24.81 -5.76 -23.41
C HIS A 101 -24.39 -6.36 -24.75
N ARG A 102 -23.25 -7.07 -24.79
CA ARG A 102 -22.65 -7.58 -26.04
C ARG A 102 -23.47 -8.65 -26.77
N ALA A 103 -24.55 -9.16 -26.20
CA ALA A 103 -25.47 -10.06 -26.92
C ALA A 103 -26.60 -9.28 -27.64
N GLY A 104 -26.55 -7.95 -27.62
CA GLY A 104 -27.56 -7.06 -28.18
C GLY A 104 -28.23 -6.23 -27.09
N ALA A 105 -28.79 -5.09 -27.51
CA ALA A 105 -29.67 -4.31 -26.67
C ALA A 105 -30.99 -5.06 -26.45
N MET A 106 -31.43 -5.15 -25.21
CA MET A 106 -32.79 -5.53 -24.85
C MET A 106 -33.69 -4.31 -25.08
N GLU A 107 -34.88 -4.53 -25.65
CA GLU A 107 -35.89 -3.49 -25.68
C GLU A 107 -36.21 -3.09 -24.23
N PRO A 108 -36.07 -1.82 -23.83
CA PRO A 108 -36.32 -1.41 -22.46
C PRO A 108 -37.82 -1.48 -22.16
N PRO A 109 -38.30 -2.26 -21.19
CA PRO A 109 -39.66 -2.11 -20.70
C PRO A 109 -39.64 -1.35 -19.37
N PRO A 110 -40.61 -0.46 -19.12
CA PRO A 110 -40.88 0.00 -17.78
C PRO A 110 -41.77 -1.02 -17.05
N PRO A 111 -41.40 -1.51 -15.84
CA PRO A 111 -40.10 -1.45 -15.16
C PRO A 111 -39.16 -2.61 -15.55
N ILE A 112 -37.84 -2.39 -15.44
CA ILE A 112 -36.80 -3.43 -15.60
C ILE A 112 -37.03 -4.50 -14.53
N ASN A 113 -37.56 -5.66 -14.91
CA ASN A 113 -37.56 -6.84 -14.06
C ASN A 113 -36.34 -7.70 -14.42
N THR A 114 -35.67 -8.24 -13.41
CA THR A 114 -34.58 -9.21 -13.61
C THR A 114 -35.08 -10.50 -14.26
N GLU A 115 -36.39 -10.74 -14.31
CA GLU A 115 -37.01 -11.89 -14.96
C GLU A 115 -36.68 -11.96 -16.46
N GLN A 116 -36.67 -10.84 -17.18
CA GLN A 116 -36.30 -10.84 -18.61
C GLN A 116 -34.84 -11.19 -18.84
N CYS A 117 -33.97 -10.86 -17.89
CA CYS A 117 -32.58 -11.30 -17.95
C CYS A 117 -32.46 -12.83 -17.79
N GLN A 118 -33.40 -13.46 -17.08
CA GLN A 118 -33.43 -14.92 -16.90
C GLN A 118 -33.85 -15.67 -18.16
N ASP A 119 -34.53 -15.04 -19.13
CA ASP A 119 -34.91 -15.72 -20.38
C ASP A 119 -33.69 -16.21 -21.17
N CYS A 120 -32.58 -15.46 -21.11
CA CYS A 120 -31.31 -15.82 -21.75
C CYS A 120 -30.27 -16.41 -20.78
N HIS A 121 -30.47 -16.23 -19.48
CA HIS A 121 -29.52 -16.64 -18.42
C HIS A 121 -30.15 -17.61 -17.41
N ASP A 122 -31.07 -18.44 -17.88
CA ASP A 122 -31.86 -19.40 -17.10
C ASP A 122 -31.01 -20.43 -16.31
N GLN A 123 -29.77 -20.65 -16.74
CA GLN A 123 -28.81 -21.52 -16.06
C GLN A 123 -28.31 -20.97 -14.72
N LEU A 124 -28.64 -19.72 -14.39
CA LEU A 124 -28.24 -19.07 -13.15
C LEU A 124 -29.43 -18.40 -12.45
N PRO A 125 -30.41 -19.16 -11.97
CA PRO A 125 -31.61 -18.59 -11.35
C PRO A 125 -31.26 -17.75 -10.12
N GLY A 126 -31.91 -16.59 -9.99
CA GLY A 126 -31.70 -15.68 -8.85
C GLY A 126 -30.52 -14.73 -9.02
N TRP A 127 -29.96 -14.64 -10.22
CA TRP A 127 -28.87 -13.72 -10.52
C TRP A 127 -29.28 -12.26 -10.62
N ASP A 128 -28.32 -11.39 -10.27
CA ASP A 128 -28.44 -9.96 -10.46
C ASP A 128 -27.09 -9.34 -10.84
N ILE A 129 -27.14 -8.19 -11.53
CA ILE A 129 -25.97 -7.38 -11.85
C ILE A 129 -25.56 -6.64 -10.57
N PRO A 130 -24.26 -6.58 -10.23
CA PRO A 130 -23.83 -5.80 -9.08
C PRO A 130 -24.26 -4.32 -9.23
N GLY A 131 -24.67 -3.68 -8.15
CA GLY A 131 -25.02 -2.25 -8.19
C GLY A 131 -23.84 -1.36 -8.58
N THR A 132 -24.11 -0.14 -9.05
CA THR A 132 -23.11 0.81 -9.56
C THR A 132 -21.85 1.00 -8.70
N PRO A 133 -21.92 1.05 -7.35
CA PRO A 133 -20.72 1.16 -6.52
C PRO A 133 -19.72 0.01 -6.70
N LEU A 134 -20.18 -1.14 -7.18
CA LEU A 134 -19.38 -2.35 -7.39
C LEU A 134 -18.72 -2.44 -8.78
N PHE A 135 -18.84 -1.41 -9.62
CA PHE A 135 -18.21 -1.41 -10.94
C PHE A 135 -16.69 -1.16 -10.88
N PHE A 136 -15.92 -1.85 -11.72
CA PHE A 136 -14.46 -1.77 -11.86
C PHE A 136 -14.01 -0.83 -12.99
N THR A 137 -14.86 -0.58 -13.99
CA THR A 137 -14.53 0.29 -15.12
C THR A 137 -14.18 1.69 -14.64
N GLY A 138 -13.08 2.24 -15.17
CA GLY A 138 -12.63 3.60 -14.84
C GLY A 138 -11.94 3.77 -13.48
N LYS A 139 -11.88 2.71 -12.66
CA LYS A 139 -11.22 2.74 -11.35
C LYS A 139 -9.75 2.28 -11.45
N SER A 140 -8.86 2.81 -10.62
CA SER A 140 -7.50 2.30 -10.40
C SER A 140 -7.50 0.98 -9.63
N ASP A 141 -6.36 0.29 -9.55
CA ASP A 141 -6.24 -0.95 -8.77
C ASP A 141 -6.42 -0.65 -7.27
N GLU A 142 -5.92 0.49 -6.79
CA GLU A 142 -6.14 0.96 -5.42
C GLU A 142 -7.63 1.22 -5.13
N GLU A 143 -8.35 1.84 -6.07
CA GLU A 143 -9.79 2.11 -5.93
C GLU A 143 -10.61 0.82 -5.89
N ILE A 144 -10.27 -0.18 -6.70
CA ILE A 144 -10.91 -1.49 -6.66
C ILE A 144 -10.58 -2.21 -5.34
N CYS A 145 -9.34 -2.13 -4.85
CA CYS A 145 -8.96 -2.68 -3.54
C CYS A 145 -9.80 -2.08 -2.40
N MET A 146 -9.90 -0.75 -2.37
CA MET A 146 -10.69 -0.04 -1.35
C MET A 146 -12.18 -0.38 -1.47
N GLN A 147 -12.70 -0.50 -2.69
CA GLN A 147 -14.07 -0.93 -2.94
C GLN A 147 -14.32 -2.33 -2.42
N VAL A 148 -13.44 -3.30 -2.70
CA VAL A 148 -13.56 -4.67 -2.20
C VAL A 148 -13.63 -4.68 -0.67
N LYS A 149 -12.74 -3.92 0.00
CA LYS A 149 -12.76 -3.78 1.46
C LYS A 149 -14.05 -3.17 1.98
N ALA A 150 -14.54 -2.12 1.33
CA ALA A 150 -15.76 -1.42 1.74
C ALA A 150 -17.01 -2.31 1.64
N PHE A 151 -17.10 -3.15 0.61
CA PHE A 151 -18.31 -3.94 0.35
C PHE A 151 -18.30 -5.33 1.00
N ALA A 152 -17.15 -5.98 1.12
CA ALA A 152 -17.08 -7.28 1.78
C ALA A 152 -17.03 -7.18 3.31
N GLU A 153 -16.72 -5.99 3.85
CA GLU A 153 -16.57 -5.64 5.28
C GLU A 153 -15.44 -6.38 6.01
N THR A 154 -15.21 -7.66 5.68
CA THR A 154 -14.19 -8.54 6.24
C THR A 154 -13.49 -9.32 5.13
N GLY A 155 -12.24 -9.69 5.36
CA GLY A 155 -11.45 -10.57 4.53
C GLY A 155 -12.07 -11.96 4.42
N HIS A 156 -12.64 -12.49 5.51
CA HIS A 156 -13.39 -13.74 5.44
C HIS A 156 -14.62 -13.60 4.53
N GLY A 157 -15.43 -12.55 4.70
CA GLY A 157 -16.58 -12.27 3.85
C GLY A 157 -16.22 -12.16 2.38
N PHE A 158 -15.08 -11.54 2.06
CA PHE A 158 -14.57 -11.47 0.69
C PHE A 158 -14.18 -12.84 0.12
N ILE A 159 -13.46 -13.67 0.89
CA ILE A 159 -13.07 -15.01 0.47
C ILE A 159 -14.31 -15.89 0.26
N GLU A 160 -15.27 -15.84 1.19
CA GLU A 160 -16.54 -16.58 1.09
C GLU A 160 -17.37 -16.10 -0.10
N HIS A 161 -17.38 -14.80 -0.38
CA HIS A 161 -18.02 -14.25 -1.57
C HIS A 161 -17.43 -14.87 -2.85
N ILE A 162 -16.09 -14.95 -2.95
CA ILE A 162 -15.44 -15.58 -4.12
C ILE A 162 -15.75 -17.07 -4.21
N ARG A 163 -15.75 -17.78 -3.07
CA ARG A 163 -15.88 -19.24 -3.02
C ARG A 163 -17.32 -19.72 -3.24
N HIS A 164 -18.29 -19.05 -2.63
CA HIS A 164 -19.66 -19.55 -2.54
C HIS A 164 -20.69 -18.72 -3.26
N ASP A 165 -20.44 -17.43 -3.48
CA ASP A 165 -21.22 -16.50 -4.30
C ASP A 165 -22.76 -16.54 -4.10
N HIS A 166 -23.31 -15.51 -3.46
CA HIS A 166 -24.76 -15.35 -3.23
C HIS A 166 -25.49 -16.61 -2.72
N GLY A 167 -24.91 -17.34 -1.76
CA GLY A 167 -25.56 -18.50 -1.15
C GLY A 167 -25.52 -19.77 -2.00
N GLY A 168 -24.54 -19.89 -2.91
CA GLY A 168 -24.31 -21.09 -3.71
C GLY A 168 -24.59 -20.90 -5.19
N ILE A 169 -25.02 -19.72 -5.61
CA ILE A 169 -25.22 -19.41 -7.03
C ILE A 169 -23.85 -19.04 -7.60
N GLN A 170 -23.22 -19.99 -8.28
CA GLN A 170 -21.81 -19.93 -8.68
C GLN A 170 -21.55 -18.99 -9.87
N PHE A 171 -21.83 -17.69 -9.75
CA PHE A 171 -21.60 -16.70 -10.83
C PHE A 171 -20.15 -16.52 -11.15
N ILE A 172 -19.30 -16.44 -10.13
CA ILE A 172 -17.87 -16.33 -10.31
C ILE A 172 -17.37 -17.55 -11.09
N ALA A 173 -17.82 -18.76 -10.74
CA ALA A 173 -17.49 -19.97 -11.48
C ALA A 173 -17.99 -19.92 -12.94
N ALA A 174 -19.21 -19.43 -13.19
CA ALA A 174 -19.74 -19.22 -14.52
C ALA A 174 -18.89 -18.21 -15.33
N GLY A 175 -18.45 -17.12 -14.69
CA GLY A 175 -17.52 -16.15 -15.29
C GLY A 175 -16.22 -16.79 -15.79
N PHE A 176 -15.70 -17.78 -15.04
CA PHE A 176 -14.50 -18.54 -15.44
C PHE A 176 -14.74 -19.53 -16.59
N LYS A 177 -15.98 -19.96 -16.86
CA LYS A 177 -16.29 -20.72 -18.08
C LYS A 177 -16.07 -19.88 -19.34
N GLY A 178 -16.26 -18.56 -19.24
CA GLY A 178 -16.01 -17.59 -20.31
C GLY A 178 -17.06 -17.56 -21.42
N ASP A 179 -18.12 -18.35 -21.27
CA ASP A 179 -19.27 -18.51 -22.17
C ASP A 179 -20.38 -17.47 -21.95
N ARG A 180 -20.15 -16.49 -21.06
CA ARG A 180 -21.14 -15.47 -20.65
C ARG A 180 -22.40 -16.08 -20.03
N ALA A 181 -22.30 -17.30 -19.48
CA ALA A 181 -23.44 -18.06 -18.96
C ALA A 181 -24.55 -18.29 -19.99
N LEU A 182 -24.17 -18.44 -21.27
CA LEU A 182 -25.07 -18.82 -22.35
C LEU A 182 -25.05 -20.34 -22.54
N ASP A 183 -26.16 -20.91 -22.97
CA ASP A 183 -26.19 -22.30 -23.44
C ASP A 183 -25.46 -22.45 -24.80
N LYS A 184 -25.27 -23.70 -25.25
CA LYS A 184 -24.54 -23.99 -26.50
C LYS A 184 -25.22 -23.43 -27.75
N GLN A 185 -26.55 -23.40 -27.78
CA GLN A 185 -27.32 -22.87 -28.89
C GLN A 185 -27.19 -21.35 -28.91
N SER A 186 -27.39 -20.69 -27.77
CA SER A 186 -27.21 -19.24 -27.62
C SER A 186 -25.79 -18.77 -27.96
N LEU A 187 -24.75 -19.55 -27.61
CA LEU A 187 -23.37 -19.27 -28.03
C LEU A 187 -23.22 -19.30 -29.56
N ALA A 188 -23.88 -20.25 -30.24
CA ALA A 188 -23.81 -20.41 -31.69
C ALA A 188 -24.62 -19.33 -32.43
N ASP A 189 -25.83 -19.02 -31.94
CA ASP A 189 -26.74 -18.05 -32.56
C ASP A 189 -26.19 -16.62 -32.50
N HIS A 190 -25.37 -16.31 -31.49
CA HIS A 190 -24.78 -14.99 -31.29
C HIS A 190 -23.28 -14.90 -31.61
N ASP A 191 -22.69 -15.94 -32.23
CA ASP A 191 -21.26 -16.02 -32.57
C ASP A 191 -20.33 -15.62 -31.39
N VAL A 192 -20.68 -16.10 -30.19
CA VAL A 192 -19.96 -15.72 -28.97
C VAL A 192 -18.71 -16.57 -28.82
N VAL A 193 -17.55 -15.94 -29.01
CA VAL A 193 -16.26 -16.56 -28.68
C VAL A 193 -16.08 -16.67 -27.17
N ILE A 194 -15.89 -17.90 -26.69
CA ILE A 194 -15.52 -18.21 -25.32
C ILE A 194 -14.17 -17.55 -25.02
N ALA A 195 -14.14 -16.66 -24.05
CA ALA A 195 -12.92 -15.98 -23.60
C ALA A 195 -12.81 -16.17 -22.10
N LYS A 196 -11.95 -17.09 -21.66
CA LYS A 196 -11.79 -17.43 -20.24
C LYS A 196 -10.85 -16.43 -19.56
N PRO A 197 -11.19 -15.95 -18.34
CA PRO A 197 -10.22 -15.27 -17.49
C PRO A 197 -8.99 -16.15 -17.21
N PRO A 198 -7.86 -15.56 -16.81
CA PRO A 198 -6.70 -16.35 -16.37
C PRO A 198 -7.03 -17.15 -15.11
N GLY A 199 -6.72 -18.45 -15.11
CA GLY A 199 -6.93 -19.34 -13.97
C GLY A 199 -8.36 -19.89 -13.84
N ASP A 200 -8.77 -20.15 -12.61
CA ASP A 200 -10.09 -20.65 -12.22
C ASP A 200 -10.54 -20.03 -10.88
N GLN A 201 -11.79 -20.29 -10.47
CA GLN A 201 -12.33 -19.76 -9.22
C GLN A 201 -11.53 -20.23 -7.99
N PRO A 202 -11.15 -21.52 -7.82
CA PRO A 202 -10.28 -21.93 -6.72
C PRO A 202 -8.92 -21.20 -6.71
N GLY A 203 -8.35 -20.92 -7.88
CA GLY A 203 -7.14 -20.13 -8.04
C GLY A 203 -7.34 -18.68 -7.55
N LEU A 204 -8.44 -18.04 -7.95
CA LEU A 204 -8.80 -16.71 -7.46
C LEU A 204 -9.02 -16.70 -5.93
N THR A 205 -9.70 -17.72 -5.39
CA THR A 205 -9.87 -17.87 -3.93
C THR A 205 -8.52 -17.92 -3.21
N LYS A 206 -7.53 -18.66 -3.74
CA LYS A 206 -6.18 -18.71 -3.16
C LYS A 206 -5.46 -17.36 -3.21
N LEU A 207 -5.65 -16.59 -4.27
CA LEU A 207 -5.09 -15.23 -4.35
C LEU A 207 -5.75 -14.29 -3.33
N ALA A 208 -7.07 -14.40 -3.14
CA ALA A 208 -7.80 -13.67 -2.10
C ALA A 208 -7.33 -14.05 -0.69
N GLU A 209 -7.18 -15.35 -0.41
CA GLU A 209 -6.63 -15.85 0.86
C GLU A 209 -5.21 -15.33 1.11
N LYS A 210 -4.36 -15.30 0.07
CA LYS A 210 -3.02 -14.73 0.14
C LYS A 210 -3.06 -13.24 0.48
N TRP A 211 -3.95 -12.48 -0.13
CA TRP A 211 -4.12 -11.05 0.14
C TRP A 211 -4.60 -10.80 1.58
N VAL A 212 -5.65 -11.49 2.01
CA VAL A 212 -6.17 -11.37 3.39
C VAL A 212 -5.11 -11.77 4.42
N LYS A 213 -4.34 -12.83 4.16
CA LYS A 213 -3.20 -13.22 5.00
C LYS A 213 -2.13 -12.13 5.06
N ALA A 214 -1.83 -11.46 3.95
CA ALA A 214 -0.87 -10.35 3.90
C ALA A 214 -1.33 -9.14 4.73
N MET A 215 -2.64 -8.94 4.89
CA MET A 215 -3.23 -7.96 5.82
C MET A 215 -3.30 -8.45 7.27
N GLY A 216 -2.60 -9.51 7.64
CA GLY A 216 -2.64 -10.06 8.99
C GLY A 216 -3.86 -10.94 9.29
N GLY A 217 -4.56 -11.40 8.24
CA GLY A 217 -5.66 -12.37 8.33
C GLY A 217 -7.06 -11.76 8.32
N GLU A 218 -7.19 -10.43 8.38
CA GLU A 218 -8.48 -9.72 8.36
C GLU A 218 -8.30 -8.32 7.75
N PHE A 219 -9.38 -7.69 7.30
CA PHE A 219 -9.33 -6.27 6.92
C PHE A 219 -9.15 -5.42 8.18
N ALA A 220 -8.09 -4.60 8.21
CA ALA A 220 -7.78 -3.76 9.36
C ALA A 220 -7.46 -2.32 8.94
N GLY A 221 -7.73 -1.36 9.84
CA GLY A 221 -7.46 0.06 9.61
C GLY A 221 -8.45 0.75 8.67
N SER A 222 -7.99 1.84 8.04
CA SER A 222 -8.77 2.57 7.04
C SER A 222 -8.91 1.77 5.74
N LEU A 223 -9.76 2.22 4.79
CA LEU A 223 -9.91 1.56 3.50
C LEU A 223 -8.59 1.53 2.71
N GLU A 224 -7.80 2.60 2.80
CA GLU A 224 -6.50 2.75 2.16
C GLU A 224 -5.45 1.77 2.71
N CYS A 225 -5.59 1.34 3.97
CA CYS A 225 -4.62 0.48 4.65
C CYS A 225 -4.48 -0.88 3.94
N GLY A 226 -3.31 -1.16 3.38
CA GLY A 226 -3.06 -2.37 2.58
C GLY A 226 -3.57 -2.31 1.13
N CYS A 227 -4.17 -1.19 0.72
CA CYS A 227 -4.60 -0.94 -0.67
C CYS A 227 -3.77 0.13 -1.38
N VAL A 228 -3.25 1.12 -0.64
CA VAL A 228 -2.42 2.19 -1.19
C VAL A 228 -0.96 1.91 -0.86
N LYS A 229 -0.08 2.13 -1.83
CA LYS A 229 1.37 2.01 -1.63
C LYS A 229 1.81 2.99 -0.53
N PRO A 230 2.54 2.53 0.50
CA PRO A 230 2.97 3.38 1.59
C PRO A 230 3.97 4.42 1.07
N LYS A 231 3.85 5.65 1.57
CA LYS A 231 4.82 6.72 1.30
C LYS A 231 6.04 6.49 2.16
N ILE A 232 7.18 6.26 1.52
CA ILE A 232 8.45 6.01 2.20
C ILE A 232 9.38 7.19 2.03
N GLU A 233 10.08 7.52 3.10
CA GLU A 233 11.11 8.54 3.14
C GLU A 233 12.41 7.89 3.63
N LEU A 234 13.52 8.11 2.92
CA LEU A 234 14.85 7.73 3.37
C LEU A 234 15.53 8.95 3.99
N SER A 235 15.87 8.88 5.26
CA SER A 235 16.75 9.83 5.92
C SER A 235 18.16 9.24 6.02
N MET A 236 19.15 10.01 5.59
CA MET A 236 20.58 9.70 5.72
C MET A 236 21.22 10.74 6.63
N ALA A 237 22.01 10.31 7.60
CA ALA A 237 22.85 11.18 8.42
C ALA A 237 24.25 10.58 8.54
N SER A 238 25.28 11.30 8.09
CA SER A 238 26.67 10.89 8.16
C SER A 238 27.45 11.81 9.09
N LYS A 239 28.13 11.26 10.09
CA LYS A 239 28.98 11.96 11.06
C LYS A 239 30.42 11.51 10.89
N TRP A 240 31.31 12.47 10.74
CA TRP A 240 32.72 12.19 10.46
C TRP A 240 33.55 12.68 11.63
N LYS A 241 34.60 11.93 11.97
CA LYS A 241 35.59 12.27 12.98
C LYS A 241 36.96 11.89 12.45
N GLY A 242 37.81 12.89 12.21
CA GLY A 242 39.18 12.70 11.78
C GLY A 242 40.18 13.17 12.83
N THR A 243 41.40 12.65 12.76
CA THR A 243 42.55 13.23 13.43
C THR A 243 43.62 13.62 12.40
N ASP A 244 44.14 14.84 12.52
CA ASP A 244 45.33 15.31 11.81
C ASP A 244 46.36 15.74 12.87
N GLY A 245 47.34 14.88 13.12
CA GLY A 245 48.22 14.99 14.29
C GLY A 245 47.41 15.01 15.60
N ALA A 246 47.45 16.13 16.33
CA ALA A 246 46.71 16.31 17.59
C ALA A 246 45.30 16.92 17.41
N GLN A 247 44.89 17.26 16.18
CA GLN A 247 43.65 17.99 15.91
C GLN A 247 42.52 17.05 15.58
N ILE A 248 41.34 17.26 16.17
CA ILE A 248 40.14 16.47 15.91
C ILE A 248 39.23 17.24 14.94
N VAL A 249 39.04 16.72 13.73
CA VAL A 249 38.10 17.28 12.76
C VAL A 249 36.75 16.58 12.88
N THR A 250 35.65 17.32 12.93
CA THR A 250 34.31 16.74 12.85
C THR A 250 33.47 17.38 11.74
N ALA A 251 32.61 16.57 11.12
CA ALA A 251 31.66 16.99 10.10
C ALA A 251 30.35 16.22 10.20
N GLU A 252 29.28 16.79 9.64
CA GLU A 252 27.98 16.13 9.52
C GLU A 252 27.39 16.41 8.13
N VAL A 253 26.74 15.43 7.52
CA VAL A 253 25.96 15.57 6.27
C VAL A 253 24.64 14.85 6.42
N LYS A 254 23.55 15.46 5.98
CA LYS A 254 22.20 14.89 6.04
C LYS A 254 21.51 14.94 4.69
N ALA A 255 20.57 14.04 4.45
CA ALA A 255 19.60 14.15 3.37
C ALA A 255 18.31 13.43 3.76
N THR A 256 17.20 13.93 3.22
CA THR A 256 15.89 13.31 3.39
C THR A 256 15.26 13.19 2.02
N VAL A 257 15.07 11.97 1.55
CA VAL A 257 14.61 11.62 0.21
C VAL A 257 13.20 11.06 0.31
N GLU A 258 12.23 11.74 -0.30
CA GLU A 258 10.92 11.13 -0.54
C GLU A 258 11.07 10.08 -1.65
N LEU A 259 10.65 8.86 -1.35
CA LEU A 259 10.75 7.74 -2.27
C LEU A 259 9.42 7.52 -3.00
N THR A 260 9.51 7.39 -4.31
CA THR A 260 8.39 7.07 -5.19
C THR A 260 8.49 5.60 -5.60
N ALA A 261 7.44 4.85 -5.33
CA ALA A 261 7.32 3.47 -5.79
C ALA A 261 7.08 3.42 -7.30
N ASP A 262 7.69 2.46 -7.97
CA ASP A 262 7.40 2.14 -9.37
C ASP A 262 6.01 1.49 -9.53
N SER A 263 5.69 1.06 -10.76
CA SER A 263 4.42 0.37 -11.03
C SER A 263 4.30 -0.94 -10.24
N SER A 264 5.41 -1.66 -10.01
CA SER A 264 5.41 -2.90 -9.21
C SER A 264 5.13 -2.65 -7.73
N GLY A 265 5.47 -1.47 -7.22
CA GLY A 265 5.38 -1.16 -5.79
C GLY A 265 6.51 -1.75 -4.96
N LEU A 266 7.51 -2.37 -5.61
CA LEU A 266 8.63 -3.04 -4.96
C LEU A 266 9.93 -2.25 -5.08
N VAL A 267 10.03 -1.42 -6.11
CA VAL A 267 11.21 -0.59 -6.35
C VAL A 267 10.85 0.85 -6.07
N TYR A 268 11.64 1.48 -5.22
CA TYR A 268 11.48 2.86 -4.81
C TYR A 268 12.67 3.68 -5.30
N THR A 269 12.40 4.88 -5.79
CA THR A 269 13.44 5.80 -6.29
C THR A 269 13.19 7.21 -5.76
N GLY A 270 14.23 8.03 -5.66
CA GLY A 270 14.06 9.40 -5.21
C GLY A 270 15.37 10.16 -5.19
N LYS A 271 15.29 11.49 -5.14
CA LYS A 271 16.47 12.36 -5.06
C LYS A 271 16.25 13.46 -4.06
N ALA A 272 17.27 13.80 -3.29
CA ALA A 272 17.24 14.96 -2.42
C ALA A 272 18.60 15.67 -2.35
N PRO A 273 18.62 17.00 -2.19
CA PRO A 273 19.87 17.70 -1.96
C PRO A 273 20.51 17.28 -0.63
N LEU A 274 21.84 17.19 -0.63
CA LEU A 274 22.63 17.02 0.58
C LEU A 274 22.63 18.32 1.39
N GLN A 275 22.37 18.19 2.69
CA GLN A 275 22.47 19.26 3.68
C GLN A 275 23.76 19.09 4.47
N HIS A 276 24.72 19.98 4.24
CA HIS A 276 25.99 19.91 4.94
C HIS A 276 25.91 20.65 6.29
N GLY A 277 26.32 19.96 7.35
CA GLY A 277 26.46 20.50 8.69
C GLY A 277 27.74 21.32 8.85
N ARG A 278 27.96 21.80 10.07
CA ARG A 278 29.13 22.61 10.41
C ARG A 278 30.37 21.74 10.57
N TYR A 279 31.44 22.13 9.91
CA TYR A 279 32.77 21.54 10.06
C TYR A 279 33.51 22.27 11.18
N THR A 280 34.20 21.53 12.05
CA THR A 280 35.06 22.13 13.08
C THR A 280 36.44 21.49 13.00
N ALA A 281 37.45 22.32 12.76
CA ALA A 281 38.86 21.94 12.84
C ALA A 281 39.54 22.81 13.92
N PRO A 282 40.08 22.21 15.00
CA PRO A 282 40.74 22.94 16.06
C PRO A 282 42.16 23.28 15.63
N ASN A 283 42.31 24.34 14.84
CA ASN A 283 43.62 24.83 14.45
C ASN A 283 43.83 26.25 15.00
N ALA A 284 44.72 26.38 16.00
CA ALA A 284 45.41 27.61 16.43
C ALA A 284 44.62 28.95 16.43
N GLY A 285 43.35 28.94 16.84
CA GLY A 285 42.51 30.15 16.93
C GLY A 285 41.71 30.51 15.67
N CYS A 286 41.66 29.65 14.65
CA CYS A 286 40.81 29.83 13.46
C CYS A 286 39.57 28.94 13.52
N ALA A 287 38.39 29.51 13.33
CA ALA A 287 37.19 28.74 13.02
C ALA A 287 37.11 28.58 11.50
N GLN A 288 37.30 27.36 11.00
CA GLN A 288 37.01 27.03 9.61
C GLN A 288 35.53 26.69 9.50
N VAL A 289 34.81 27.35 8.60
CA VAL A 289 33.45 26.96 8.22
C VAL A 289 33.53 26.56 6.76
N MET A 290 33.46 25.26 6.53
CA MET A 290 33.23 24.74 5.19
C MET A 290 31.73 24.71 4.97
N SER A 291 31.29 25.30 3.87
CA SER A 291 29.92 25.20 3.36
C SER A 291 30.01 24.54 1.99
N PRO A 292 30.12 23.20 1.94
CA PRO A 292 29.91 22.51 0.68
C PRO A 292 28.52 22.90 0.17
N SER A 293 28.45 23.22 -1.10
CA SER A 293 27.23 23.68 -1.75
C SER A 293 27.08 22.86 -3.01
N GLY A 294 25.90 22.28 -3.19
CA GLY A 294 25.67 21.38 -4.31
C GLY A 294 26.03 19.95 -3.94
N GLY A 295 25.02 19.11 -4.00
CA GLY A 295 25.16 17.68 -3.95
C GLY A 295 23.80 17.03 -3.80
N VAL A 296 23.65 15.83 -4.33
CA VAL A 296 22.36 15.13 -4.36
C VAL A 296 22.60 13.71 -3.87
N LEU A 297 21.77 13.27 -2.93
CA LEU A 297 21.56 11.86 -2.64
C LEU A 297 20.55 11.33 -3.66
N ASP A 298 21.05 10.58 -4.65
CA ASP A 298 20.23 9.97 -5.69
C ASP A 298 20.01 8.49 -5.38
N VAL A 299 18.81 8.14 -4.91
CA VAL A 299 18.37 6.77 -4.67
C VAL A 299 17.88 6.18 -5.99
N LYS A 300 18.74 5.41 -6.67
CA LYS A 300 18.43 4.74 -7.93
C LYS A 300 17.48 3.57 -7.74
N GLU A 301 17.63 2.89 -6.61
CA GLU A 301 16.87 1.70 -6.29
C GLU A 301 16.85 1.50 -4.77
N ALA A 302 15.66 1.41 -4.21
CA ALA A 302 15.37 0.90 -2.88
C ALA A 302 14.35 -0.23 -3.04
N ARG A 303 14.79 -1.48 -2.90
CA ARG A 303 13.89 -2.65 -2.92
C ARG A 303 13.48 -3.02 -1.52
N PHE A 304 12.21 -3.32 -1.30
CA PHE A 304 11.75 -3.89 -0.04
C PHE A 304 11.45 -5.36 -0.28
N ASP A 305 12.51 -6.17 -0.34
CA ASP A 305 12.37 -7.61 -0.51
C ASP A 305 12.18 -8.22 0.86
N ILE A 306 11.00 -8.79 1.06
CA ILE A 306 10.63 -9.40 2.33
C ILE A 306 10.67 -10.90 2.13
N ALA A 307 11.70 -11.53 2.71
CA ALA A 307 11.79 -12.98 2.73
C ALA A 307 10.64 -13.58 3.55
N ASP A 308 10.37 -14.87 3.35
CA ASP A 308 9.32 -15.60 4.07
C ASP A 308 9.53 -15.59 5.60
N ASP A 309 10.76 -15.31 6.05
CA ASP A 309 11.13 -15.17 7.46
C ASP A 309 10.87 -13.76 8.04
N GLN A 310 10.18 -12.89 7.30
CA GLN A 310 9.86 -11.51 7.67
C GLN A 310 11.05 -10.56 7.75
N ARG A 311 12.25 -10.95 7.30
CA ARG A 311 13.35 -9.99 7.14
C ARG A 311 13.09 -9.12 5.92
N MET A 312 13.16 -7.81 6.12
CA MET A 312 13.14 -6.81 5.07
C MET A 312 14.58 -6.52 4.66
N THR A 313 14.94 -6.92 3.45
CA THR A 313 16.20 -6.55 2.84
C THR A 313 15.98 -5.26 2.05
N VAL A 314 16.91 -4.30 2.16
CA VAL A 314 16.85 -3.09 1.32
C VAL A 314 18.15 -2.90 0.57
N SER A 315 18.12 -3.29 -0.70
CA SER A 315 19.17 -2.88 -1.64
C SER A 315 19.05 -1.37 -1.87
N LEU A 316 20.11 -0.61 -1.56
CA LEU A 316 20.12 0.84 -1.66
C LEU A 316 21.21 1.31 -2.65
N ALA A 317 20.81 1.52 -3.89
CA ALA A 317 21.68 2.17 -4.86
C ALA A 317 21.66 3.69 -4.64
N VAL A 318 22.73 4.24 -4.06
CA VAL A 318 22.88 5.69 -3.84
C VAL A 318 24.11 6.25 -4.50
N GLU A 319 23.91 7.31 -5.29
CA GLU A 319 24.98 8.07 -5.93
C GLU A 319 25.04 9.48 -5.32
N PRO A 320 25.89 9.71 -4.31
CA PRO A 320 26.13 11.06 -3.83
C PRO A 320 26.99 11.80 -4.86
N THR A 321 26.42 12.79 -5.50
CA THR A 321 27.21 13.77 -6.26
C THR A 321 27.55 14.91 -5.31
N ASN A 322 28.82 15.32 -5.22
CA ASN A 322 29.20 16.60 -4.63
C ASN A 322 29.72 17.46 -5.76
N SER A 323 29.12 18.63 -5.98
CA SER A 323 29.55 19.54 -7.04
C SER A 323 29.84 20.91 -6.44
N GLY A 324 31.09 21.14 -6.06
CA GLY A 324 31.54 22.42 -5.53
C GLY A 324 31.39 22.59 -4.02
N GLY A 325 31.61 23.82 -3.56
CA GLY A 325 31.65 24.18 -2.15
C GLY A 325 32.55 25.38 -1.91
N THR A 326 32.25 26.16 -0.86
CA THR A 326 33.10 27.27 -0.42
C THR A 326 33.67 26.97 0.96
N MET A 327 34.98 27.14 1.09
CA MET A 327 35.66 27.08 2.38
C MET A 327 35.91 28.51 2.85
N THR A 328 35.28 28.89 3.96
CA THR A 328 35.46 30.22 4.55
C THR A 328 36.28 30.11 5.82
N TYR A 329 37.39 30.85 5.88
CA TYR A 329 38.26 30.94 7.05
C TYR A 329 37.87 32.14 7.91
N LYS A 330 37.51 31.94 9.17
CA LYS A 330 37.47 33.01 10.18
C LYS A 330 38.69 32.87 11.09
N CYS A 331 39.79 33.51 10.67
CA CYS A 331 41.04 33.57 11.42
C CYS A 331 41.27 34.99 11.97
N PRO A 332 41.76 35.15 13.22
CA PRO A 332 42.22 36.45 13.74
C PRO A 332 43.48 37.00 13.05
N ARG A 333 44.18 36.19 12.23
CA ARG A 333 45.38 36.61 11.50
C ARG A 333 45.07 37.05 10.07
N LYS A 334 45.67 38.19 9.66
CA LYS A 334 45.69 38.69 8.28
C LYS A 334 46.62 37.82 7.42
N GLY A 335 46.06 36.85 6.72
CA GLY A 335 46.77 36.10 5.67
C GLY A 335 45.98 34.89 5.20
N PRO A 336 45.91 34.62 3.88
CA PRO A 336 45.26 33.42 3.36
C PRO A 336 46.06 32.19 3.77
N VAL A 337 45.39 31.23 4.42
CA VAL A 337 45.93 29.89 4.68
C VAL A 337 45.37 28.97 3.60
N THR A 338 46.25 28.36 2.80
CA THR A 338 45.87 27.33 1.82
C THR A 338 46.09 25.97 2.46
N ILE A 339 45.02 25.25 2.78
CA ILE A 339 45.11 23.86 3.25
C ILE A 339 44.74 22.96 2.06
N PRO A 340 45.56 21.95 1.73
CA PRO A 340 45.18 20.94 0.76
C PRO A 340 44.01 20.14 1.36
N ILE A 341 42.80 20.47 0.91
CA ILE A 341 41.60 19.63 1.04
C ILE A 341 42.03 18.25 0.59
N MET A 342 41.98 17.20 1.42
CA MET A 342 42.40 15.85 1.01
C MET A 342 41.62 15.45 -0.24
N PRO A 343 42.24 15.53 -1.43
CA PRO A 343 41.61 15.11 -2.64
C PRO A 343 41.88 13.62 -2.67
N TRP A 344 40.86 12.78 -2.58
CA TRP A 344 40.97 11.58 -3.40
C TRP A 344 40.90 12.06 -4.86
N ALA A 345 42.05 12.41 -5.42
CA ALA A 345 42.22 12.84 -6.82
C ALA A 345 41.45 14.10 -7.29
N GLY A 346 41.10 15.04 -6.41
CA GLY A 346 40.45 16.32 -6.78
C GLY A 346 38.94 16.34 -6.57
N GLU A 347 38.38 15.27 -6.02
CA GLU A 347 36.93 15.09 -5.86
C GLU A 347 36.55 14.84 -4.39
N TRP A 348 35.40 15.37 -3.98
CA TRP A 348 34.79 15.08 -2.69
C TRP A 348 34.17 13.69 -2.71
N LYS A 349 34.94 12.66 -2.36
CA LYS A 349 34.45 11.29 -2.26
C LYS A 349 34.04 11.00 -0.81
N PHE A 350 32.81 10.52 -0.63
CA PHE A 350 32.39 10.00 0.66
C PHE A 350 33.28 8.81 1.02
N VAL A 351 33.72 8.74 2.29
CA VAL A 351 34.55 7.63 2.81
C VAL A 351 33.88 6.27 2.57
N HIS A 352 32.57 6.27 2.43
CA HIS A 352 31.76 5.09 2.14
C HIS A 352 31.60 4.76 0.65
N GLN A 353 32.33 5.38 -0.28
CA GLN A 353 32.40 4.77 -1.61
C GLN A 353 32.89 3.32 -1.43
N PRO A 354 32.11 2.30 -1.84
CA PRO A 354 32.67 0.96 -1.98
C PRO A 354 33.89 1.11 -2.88
N ASP A 355 34.92 0.30 -2.65
CA ASP A 355 36.27 0.49 -3.21
C ASP A 355 36.34 0.39 -4.75
N LEU A 356 35.18 0.35 -5.41
CA LEU A 356 34.95 0.19 -6.83
C LEU A 356 33.94 1.25 -7.29
N ILE A 357 34.37 2.08 -8.24
CA ILE A 357 33.54 3.01 -8.99
C ILE A 357 32.35 2.23 -9.58
N GLY A 358 31.12 2.68 -9.33
CA GLY A 358 29.90 2.05 -9.85
C GLY A 358 29.35 0.88 -9.04
N ARG A 359 29.70 0.76 -7.74
CA ARG A 359 29.00 -0.15 -6.84
C ARG A 359 28.04 0.61 -5.92
N ASP A 360 26.82 0.12 -5.90
CA ASP A 360 25.71 0.54 -5.06
C ASP A 360 25.89 0.03 -3.61
N TYR A 361 25.26 0.68 -2.63
CA TYR A 361 25.22 0.14 -1.28
C TYR A 361 24.21 -1.00 -1.24
N HIS A 362 24.68 -2.23 -1.27
CA HIS A 362 23.80 -3.37 -1.01
C HIS A 362 23.79 -3.65 0.48
N PHE A 363 22.63 -3.44 1.10
CA PHE A 363 22.38 -3.86 2.47
C PHE A 363 21.38 -5.01 2.44
N ASP A 364 21.84 -6.19 2.86
CA ASP A 364 20.96 -7.35 2.90
C ASP A 364 20.04 -7.32 4.12
N GLU A 365 20.33 -6.51 5.14
CA GLU A 365 19.55 -6.51 6.39
C GLU A 365 19.47 -5.12 7.01
N PHE A 366 18.23 -4.63 7.20
CA PHE A 366 17.90 -3.54 8.11
C PHE A 366 17.37 -4.12 9.41
N ASP A 367 17.76 -3.53 10.53
CA ASP A 367 17.14 -3.86 11.79
C ASP A 367 15.70 -3.32 11.72
N ALA A 368 14.73 -4.23 11.63
CA ALA A 368 13.33 -3.87 11.81
C ALA A 368 13.24 -3.23 13.20
N ALA A 369 12.82 -1.97 13.27
CA ALA A 369 12.70 -1.28 14.54
C ALA A 369 11.67 -2.02 15.39
N SER A 370 12.15 -2.88 16.29
CA SER A 370 11.33 -3.63 17.23
C SER A 370 10.77 -2.63 18.24
N GLY A 371 9.66 -1.99 17.88
CA GLY A 371 8.99 -1.01 18.74
C GLY A 371 9.41 0.44 18.46
N THR A 372 8.60 1.12 17.65
CA THR A 372 7.99 2.40 18.02
C THR A 372 8.92 3.50 18.54
N ALA A 373 9.70 4.13 17.67
CA ALA A 373 9.93 5.57 17.81
C ALA A 373 8.81 6.31 17.05
N PHE A 374 7.68 6.54 17.72
CA PHE A 374 6.62 7.43 17.23
C PHE A 374 7.04 8.88 17.48
N GLY A 375 7.75 9.47 16.54
CA GLY A 375 8.04 10.90 16.51
C GLY A 375 7.16 11.61 15.47
N GLY A 376 5.90 11.89 15.81
CA GLY A 376 4.97 12.62 14.92
C GLY A 376 4.23 11.74 13.90
N GLU A 377 3.98 12.28 12.69
CA GLU A 377 3.18 11.66 11.61
C GLU A 377 3.91 10.54 10.83
N ARG A 378 5.09 10.10 11.32
CA ARG A 378 5.99 9.16 10.63
C ARG A 378 6.37 8.00 11.54
N THR A 379 6.54 6.81 10.96
CA THR A 379 6.94 5.58 11.67
C THR A 379 8.28 5.11 11.13
N LEU A 380 9.28 4.88 12.00
CA LEU A 380 10.56 4.28 11.62
C LEU A 380 10.35 2.80 11.27
N VAL A 381 10.73 2.39 10.06
CA VAL A 381 10.48 1.05 9.51
C VAL A 381 11.75 0.28 9.20
N GLY A 382 12.89 0.96 9.16
CA GLY A 382 14.19 0.32 8.99
C GLY A 382 15.29 1.27 9.44
N HIS A 383 16.30 0.72 10.10
CA HIS A 383 17.48 1.45 10.54
C HIS A 383 18.74 0.67 10.17
N LYS A 384 19.77 1.38 9.69
CA LYS A 384 21.09 0.82 9.48
C LYS A 384 22.16 1.85 9.80
N GLU A 385 23.10 1.49 10.65
CA GLU A 385 24.32 2.26 10.85
C GLU A 385 25.51 1.55 10.19
N VAL A 386 26.31 2.31 9.45
CA VAL A 386 27.53 1.84 8.80
C VAL A 386 28.67 2.69 9.30
N SER A 387 29.65 2.06 9.94
CA SER A 387 30.88 2.74 10.35
C SER A 387 32.07 2.29 9.51
N ARG A 388 32.93 3.23 9.12
CA ARG A 388 34.19 2.96 8.41
C ARG A 388 35.30 3.83 8.99
N THR A 389 36.49 3.26 9.13
CA THR A 389 37.70 4.02 9.47
C THR A 389 38.72 3.81 8.36
N VAL A 390 39.34 4.90 7.92
CA VAL A 390 40.44 4.90 6.95
C VAL A 390 41.64 5.55 7.61
N GLU A 391 42.79 4.89 7.55
CA GLU A 391 44.06 5.44 8.03
C GLU A 391 45.00 5.65 6.84
N ARG A 392 45.58 6.85 6.75
CA ARG A 392 46.54 7.20 5.71
C ARG A 392 47.45 8.33 6.18
N ASP A 393 48.76 8.19 5.97
CA ASP A 393 49.75 9.25 6.21
C ASP A 393 49.68 9.85 7.64
N GLY A 394 49.37 9.02 8.65
CA GLY A 394 49.22 9.45 10.04
C GLY A 394 47.88 10.12 10.38
N MET A 395 46.97 10.23 9.40
CA MET A 395 45.59 10.66 9.61
C MET A 395 44.68 9.45 9.72
N ALA A 396 43.81 9.45 10.74
CA ALA A 396 42.72 8.50 10.87
C ALA A 396 41.40 9.26 10.67
N LEU A 397 40.58 8.83 9.71
CA LEU A 397 39.25 9.37 9.47
C LEU A 397 38.23 8.26 9.68
N SER A 398 37.38 8.42 10.70
CA SER A 398 36.22 7.58 10.90
C SER A 398 34.94 8.28 10.44
N THR A 399 34.05 7.53 9.82
CA THR A 399 32.72 7.96 9.43
C THR A 399 31.70 6.97 9.97
N SER A 400 30.63 7.48 10.56
CA SER A 400 29.42 6.71 10.89
C SER A 400 28.29 7.30 10.07
N THR A 401 27.62 6.47 9.27
CA THR A 401 26.47 6.87 8.46
C THR A 401 25.26 6.05 8.85
N THR A 402 24.21 6.74 9.27
CA THR A 402 22.91 6.18 9.59
C THR A 402 21.96 6.36 8.40
N PHE A 403 21.28 5.29 8.03
CA PHE A 403 20.18 5.25 7.08
C PHE A 403 18.91 4.85 7.83
N GLU A 404 17.87 5.64 7.68
CA GLU A 404 16.58 5.43 8.34
C GLU A 404 15.47 5.51 7.31
N PHE A 405 14.66 4.46 7.20
CA PHE A 405 13.45 4.46 6.40
C PHE A 405 12.26 4.83 7.29
N TRP A 406 11.45 5.76 6.82
CA TRP A 406 10.28 6.27 7.51
C TRP A 406 9.04 6.08 6.63
N SER A 407 8.00 5.46 7.17
CA SER A 407 6.68 5.41 6.53
C SER A 407 5.83 6.56 7.01
N GLN A 408 5.23 7.32 6.09
CA GLN A 408 4.28 8.38 6.42
C GLN A 408 2.85 7.84 6.36
N LEU A 409 2.05 8.10 7.40
CA LEU A 409 0.67 7.60 7.49
C LEU A 409 -0.34 8.46 6.73
N LYS A 410 -0.03 9.72 6.41
CA LYS A 410 -0.88 10.63 5.63
C LYS A 410 -0.05 11.61 4.80
N ALA A 411 -0.50 11.87 3.57
CA ALA A 411 -0.18 13.12 2.90
C ALA A 411 -0.90 14.26 3.67
N LYS A 412 -0.18 15.32 4.03
CA LYS A 412 -0.83 16.54 4.52
C LYS A 412 -1.71 17.18 3.45
#